data_AF-A0A8E0TRG8-F1
#
_entry.id   AF-A0A8E0TRG8-F1
#
_cell.length_a   1.000
_cell.length_b   1.000
_cell.length_c   1.000
_cell.angle_alpha   90.00
_cell.angle_beta   90.00
_cell.angle_gamma   90.00
#
_symmetry.space_group_name_H-M   'P 1'
#
loop_
_entity.id
_entity.type
_entity.pdbx_description
1 polymer ?
#
loop_
_entity_poly.entity_id
_entity_poly.type
_entity_poly.pdbx_seq_one_letter_code
_entity_poly.pdbx_strand_id
1 'polypeptide(L)' 'MIVTQDLFVYEITGEDENGRVIGRHRSTGIARPRFWDRARYYGLERELAEALDAAE' A
#
# COMPACT_ATOMS: atom_id res chain seq x y z
N MET A 1 16.45 -2.74 15.45
CA MET A 1 16.20 -3.31 14.11
C MET A 1 14.91 -2.71 13.60
N ILE A 2 14.94 -2.02 12.45
CA ILE A 2 13.72 -1.54 11.78
C ILE A 2 13.39 -2.58 10.72
N VAL A 3 12.13 -3.02 10.66
CA VAL A 3 11.65 -3.97 9.65
C VAL A 3 10.62 -3.28 8.76
N THR A 4 10.73 -3.50 7.45
CA THR A 4 9.76 -2.99 6.45
C THR A 4 8.71 -4.05 6.16
N GLN A 5 7.59 -3.61 5.59
CA GLN A 5 6.55 -4.45 5.02
C GLN A 5 6.02 -3.74 3.78
N ASP A 6 6.04 -4.42 2.64
CA ASP A 6 5.44 -3.89 1.42
C ASP A 6 3.92 -4.03 1.52
N LEU A 7 3.22 -2.90 1.39
CA LEU A 7 1.75 -2.86 1.36
C LEU A 7 1.23 -2.76 -0.07
N PHE A 8 2.01 -2.07 -0.92
CA PHE A 8 1.76 -1.88 -2.32
C PHE A 8 3.01 -2.22 -3.11
N VAL A 9 2.80 -2.83 -4.27
CA VAL A 9 3.84 -3.04 -5.27
C VAL A 9 3.50 -2.19 -6.50
N TYR A 10 4.51 -1.66 -7.17
CA TYR A 10 4.30 -0.95 -8.43
C TYR A 10 4.40 -1.94 -9.59
N GLU A 11 3.29 -2.13 -10.30
CA GLU A 11 3.20 -2.97 -11.50
C GLU A 11 3.49 -2.09 -12.72
N ILE A 12 4.65 -2.32 -13.34
CA ILE A 12 5.04 -1.63 -14.57
C ILE A 12 4.23 -2.20 -15.73
N THR A 13 3.55 -1.33 -16.47
CA THR A 13 2.73 -1.70 -17.63
C THR A 13 3.33 -1.24 -18.95
N GLY A 14 4.39 -0.41 -18.94
CA GLY A 14 5.10 0.02 -20.13
C GLY A 14 6.00 1.23 -19.89
N GLU A 15 6.37 1.89 -20.97
CA GLU A 15 7.17 3.13 -20.97
C GLU A 15 6.54 4.14 -21.95
N ASP A 16 6.56 5.43 -21.60
CA ASP A 16 6.10 6.51 -22.47
C ASP A 16 7.13 6.87 -23.56
N GLU A 17 6.76 7.77 -24.47
CA GLU A 17 7.63 8.21 -25.58
C GLU A 17 8.91 8.92 -25.13
N ASN A 18 8.98 9.35 -23.86
CA ASN A 18 10.13 9.99 -23.24
C ASN A 18 10.93 9.02 -22.36
N GLY A 19 10.63 7.72 -22.41
CA GLY A 19 11.29 6.69 -21.60
C GLY A 19 10.90 6.70 -20.12
N ARG A 20 9.76 7.30 -19.74
CA ARG A 20 9.26 7.24 -18.36
C ARG A 20 8.45 5.97 -18.17
N VAL A 21 8.70 5.30 -17.05
CA VAL A 21 7.95 4.11 -16.65
C VAL A 21 6.48 4.46 -16.42
N ILE A 22 5.59 3.72 -17.06
CA ILE A 22 4.14 3.75 -16.84
C ILE A 22 3.77 2.48 -16.08
N GLY A 23 2.88 2.62 -15.10
CA GLY A 23 2.41 1.52 -14.29
C GLY A 23 1.37 1.98 -13.27
N ARG A 24 0.99 1.06 -12.39
CA ARG A 24 0.03 1.31 -11.32
C ARG A 24 0.49 0.68 -10.01
N HIS A 25 0.11 1.30 -8.90
CA HIS A 25 0.24 0.66 -7.61
C HIS A 25 -0.83 -0.43 -7.49
N ARG A 26 -0.41 -1.61 -7.03
CA ARG A 26 -1.27 -2.76 -6.76
C ARG A 26 -1.15 -3.12 -5.29
N SER A 27 -2.30 -3.26 -4.62
CA SER A 27 -2.34 -3.77 -3.25
C SER A 27 -1.75 -5.18 -3.16
N THR A 28 -1.04 -5.45 -2.07
CA THR A 28 -0.56 -6.80 -1.73
C THR A 28 -1.65 -7.70 -1.16
N GLY A 29 -2.86 -7.18 -0.93
CA GLY A 29 -3.98 -7.89 -0.30
C GLY A 29 -3.88 -7.99 1.23
N ILE A 30 -2.97 -7.23 1.85
CA ILE A 30 -2.80 -7.22 3.31
C ILE A 30 -3.90 -6.37 3.94
N ALA A 31 -4.96 -7.01 4.43
CA ALA A 31 -6.04 -6.33 5.14
C ALA A 31 -5.63 -5.78 6.53
N ARG A 32 -4.61 -6.38 7.17
CA ARG A 32 -4.10 -5.96 8.49
C ARG A 32 -2.57 -5.93 8.50
N PRO A 33 -1.96 -4.78 8.21
CA PRO A 33 -0.50 -4.66 8.24
C PRO A 33 0.06 -4.81 9.65
N ARG A 34 1.38 -5.03 9.77
CA ARG A 34 2.05 -5.26 11.07
C ARG A 34 1.88 -4.12 12.07
N PHE A 35 1.57 -2.91 11.60
CA PHE A 35 1.32 -1.75 12.46
C PHE A 35 -0.16 -1.53 12.78
N TRP A 36 -1.05 -2.45 12.42
CA TRP A 36 -2.49 -2.35 12.67
C TRP A 36 -2.82 -2.08 14.14
N ASP A 37 -2.20 -2.82 15.06
CA ASP A 37 -2.43 -2.63 16.50
C ASP A 37 -2.02 -1.23 16.98
N ARG A 38 -1.01 -0.63 16.34
CA ARG A 38 -0.61 0.75 16.61
C ARG A 38 -1.62 1.74 16.06
N ALA A 39 -2.13 1.54 14.84
CA ALA A 39 -3.20 2.37 14.29
C ALA A 39 -4.44 2.33 15.19
N ARG A 40 -4.82 1.14 15.66
CA ARG A 40 -5.91 0.96 16.63
C ARG A 40 -5.63 1.67 17.96
N TYR A 41 -4.42 1.58 18.48
CA TYR A 41 -4.04 2.30 19.70
C TYR A 41 -4.23 3.82 19.57
N TYR A 42 -4.03 4.37 18.37
CA TYR A 42 -4.27 5.77 18.05
C TYR A 42 -5.71 6.07 17.58
N GLY A 43 -6.61 5.08 17.52
CA GLY A 43 -7.98 5.25 17.03
C GLY A 43 -8.10 5.45 15.52
N LEU A 44 -7.06 5.08 14.76
CA LEU A 44 -6.96 5.25 13.30
C LEU A 44 -7.28 3.96 12.54
N GLU A 45 -7.79 2.90 13.19
CA GLU A 45 -8.00 1.61 12.54
C GLU A 45 -9.00 1.67 11.39
N ARG A 46 -10.04 2.51 11.50
CA ARG A 46 -11.04 2.69 10.45
C ARG A 46 -10.45 3.39 9.24
N GLU A 47 -9.73 4.49 9.46
CA GLU A 47 -9.09 5.26 8.39
C GLU A 47 -8.04 4.41 7.65
N LEU A 48 -7.29 3.58 8.40
CA LEU A 48 -6.35 2.64 7.79
C LEU A 48 -7.07 1.57 6.97
N ALA A 49 -8.18 1.01 7.46
CA ALA A 49 -8.98 0.03 6.72
C ALA A 49 -9.49 0.63 5.40
N GLU A 50 -10.12 1.81 5.48
CA GLU A 50 -10.68 2.52 4.33
C GLU A 50 -9.60 2.84 3.28
N ALA A 51 -8.40 3.24 3.71
CA ALA A 51 -7.30 3.51 2.80
C ALA A 51 -6.76 2.25 2.11
N LEU A 52 -6.74 1.10 2.79
CA LEU A 52 -6.30 -0.18 2.22
C LEU A 52 -7.34 -0.74 1.25
N ASP A 53 -8.63 -0.69 1.61
CA ASP A 53 -9.74 -1.13 0.78
C ASP A 53 -9.89 -0.27 -0.49
N ALA A 54 -9.69 1.05 -0.40
CA ALA A 54 -9.76 1.94 -1.56
C ALA A 54 -8.63 1.72 -2.58
N ALA A 55 -7.59 0.97 -2.20
CA ALA A 55 -6.42 0.72 -3.02
C ALA A 55 -6.35 -0.73 -3.55
N GLU A 56 -7.38 -1.54 -3.29
CA GLU A 56 -7.63 -2.86 -3.89
C GLU A 56 -8.40 -2.74 -5.22
#